data_AF-A0A1G2K282-F1
#
_entry.id   AF-A0A1G2K282-F1
#
_cell.length_a   1.000
_cell.length_b   1.000
_cell.length_c   1.000
_cell.angle_alpha   90.00
_cell.angle_beta   90.00
_cell.angle_gamma   90.00
#
_symmetry.space_group_name_H-M   'P 1'
#
loop_
_entity.id
_entity.type
_entity.pdbx_description
1 polymer ?
#
loop_
_entity_poly.entity_id
_entity_poly.type
_entity_poly.pdbx_seq_one_letter_code
_entity_poly.pdbx_strand_id
1 'polypeptide(L)' 'MKKIIQVHVFKGDTHYVAECVDLPVVTQGRTLDELSENLKEAIALQLEDENPADFDLIEKPSVLASFEIEPSYAKT' A
#
# COMPACT_ATOMS: atom_id res chain seq x y z
N MET A 1 7.52 -9.16 15.13
CA MET A 1 7.97 -8.17 14.14
C MET A 1 7.82 -8.72 12.74
N LYS A 2 6.82 -8.19 12.03
CA LYS A 2 6.47 -8.43 10.64
C LYS A 2 7.60 -7.96 9.72
N LYS A 3 7.80 -8.71 8.64
CA LYS A 3 8.78 -8.42 7.59
C LYS A 3 8.17 -7.72 6.38
N ILE A 4 6.84 -7.70 6.32
CA ILE A 4 6.07 -7.25 5.17
C ILE A 4 4.99 -6.30 5.68
N ILE A 5 4.92 -5.10 5.10
CA ILE A 5 3.78 -4.19 5.20
C ILE A 5 2.77 -4.64 4.14
N GLN A 6 1.61 -5.08 4.57
CA GLN A 6 0.50 -5.45 3.71
C GLN A 6 -0.25 -4.20 3.26
N VAL A 7 -0.46 -4.09 1.94
CA VAL A 7 -1.18 -2.98 1.34
C VAL A 7 -2.30 -3.52 0.46
N HIS A 8 -3.49 -3.01 0.69
CA HIS A 8 -4.65 -3.29 -0.13
C HIS A 8 -4.83 -2.18 -1.16
N VAL A 9 -4.89 -2.54 -2.44
CA VAL A 9 -5.11 -1.60 -3.54
C VAL A 9 -6.41 -1.90 -4.24
N PHE A 10 -7.27 -0.89 -4.36
CA PHE A 10 -8.55 -0.98 -5.06
C PHE A 10 -8.80 0.24 -5.93
N LYS A 11 -9.71 0.12 -6.89
CA LYS A 11 -10.11 1.23 -7.76
C LYS A 11 -11.27 2.00 -7.13
N GLY A 12 -11.03 3.24 -6.73
CA GLY A 12 -12.09 4.20 -6.40
C GLY A 12 -12.64 4.88 -7.66
N ASP A 13 -13.52 5.88 -7.47
CA ASP A 13 -14.24 6.52 -8.60
C ASP A 13 -13.32 7.06 -9.70
N THR A 14 -12.22 7.70 -9.31
CA THR A 14 -11.31 8.38 -10.25
C THR A 14 -9.85 7.95 -10.10
N HIS A 15 -9.46 7.41 -8.93
CA HIS A 15 -8.08 7.08 -8.58
C HIS A 15 -7.99 5.64 -8.09
N TYR A 16 -6.81 5.06 -8.18
CA TYR A 16 -6.46 3.90 -7.38
C TYR A 16 -6.17 4.36 -5.95
N VAL A 17 -6.60 3.58 -4.97
CA VAL A 17 -6.39 3.85 -3.54
C VAL A 17 -5.53 2.72 -2.98
N ALA A 18 -4.51 3.07 -2.21
CA ALA A 18 -3.69 2.13 -1.44
C ALA A 18 -3.93 2.37 0.05
N GLU A 19 -4.33 1.32 0.75
CA GLU A 19 -4.56 1.30 2.19
C GLU A 19 -3.59 0.31 2.85
N CYS A 20 -2.74 0.82 3.73
CA CYS A 20 -1.86 -0.04 4.53
C CYS A 20 -2.64 -0.68 5.67
N VAL A 21 -2.46 -1.99 5.87
CA VAL A 21 -3.08 -2.74 6.97
C VAL A 21 -2.25 -2.59 8.25
N ASP A 22 -0.93 -2.51 8.12
CA ASP A 22 0.00 -2.51 9.25
C ASP A 22 0.37 -1.10 9.73
N LEU A 23 0.07 -0.07 8.94
CA LEU A 23 0.42 1.33 9.19
C LEU A 23 -0.80 2.22 8.95
N PRO A 24 -0.95 3.35 9.68
CA PRO A 24 -2.03 4.31 9.46
C PRO A 24 -1.76 5.18 8.21
N VAL A 25 -1.53 4.52 7.08
CA VAL A 25 -1.16 5.14 5.80
C VAL A 25 -2.22 4.80 4.77
N VAL A 26 -2.76 5.86 4.15
CA VAL A 26 -3.63 5.77 2.98
C VAL A 26 -3.13 6.78 1.95
N THR A 27 -3.06 6.37 0.69
CA THR A 27 -2.71 7.25 -0.42
C THR A 27 -3.46 6.87 -1.69
N GLN A 28 -3.33 7.68 -2.73
CA GLN A 28 -4.01 7.48 -4.00
C GLN A 28 -3.17 7.93 -5.19
N GLY A 29 -3.47 7.41 -6.38
CA GLY A 29 -2.82 7.79 -7.64
C GLY A 29 -3.72 7.52 -8.84
N ARG A 30 -3.55 8.27 -9.93
CA ARG A 30 -4.34 8.08 -11.16
C ARG A 30 -3.90 6.83 -11.94
N THR A 31 -2.61 6.48 -11.83
CA THR A 31 -2.02 5.26 -12.37
C THR A 31 -1.44 4.41 -11.25
N LEU A 32 -1.17 3.12 -11.52
CA LEU A 32 -0.48 2.25 -10.56
C LEU A 32 0.96 2.71 -10.30
N ASP A 33 1.63 3.31 -11.28
CA ASP A 33 2.98 3.88 -11.10
C ASP A 33 2.96 5.09 -10.17
N GLU A 34 2.03 6.02 -10.38
CA GLU A 34 1.83 7.18 -9.49
C GLU A 34 1.48 6.73 -8.07
N LEU A 35 0.57 5.74 -7.96
CA LEU A 35 0.21 5.17 -6.67
C LEU A 35 1.42 4.56 -5.94
N SER A 36 2.28 3.85 -6.68
CA SER A 36 3.48 3.21 -6.13
C SER A 36 4.47 4.24 -5.58
N GLU A 37 4.71 5.33 -6.30
CA GLU A 37 5.58 6.42 -5.82
C GLU A 37 4.97 7.10 -4.59
N ASN A 38 3.69 7.48 -4.66
CA ASN A 38 2.99 8.12 -3.54
C ASN A 38 2.96 7.21 -2.29
N LEU A 39 2.85 5.89 -2.47
CA LEU A 39 2.86 4.92 -1.37
C LEU A 39 4.23 4.82 -0.71
N LYS A 40 5.32 4.80 -1.49
CA LYS A 40 6.69 4.81 -0.95
C LYS A 40 6.95 6.06 -0.13
N GLU A 41 6.56 7.23 -0.66
CA GLU A 41 6.70 8.51 0.04
C GLU A 41 5.88 8.53 1.33
N ALA A 42 4.61 8.10 1.29
CA ALA A 42 3.74 8.08 2.47
C ALA A 42 4.26 7.13 3.56
N ILE A 43 4.78 5.95 3.20
CA ILE A 43 5.40 5.02 4.16
C ILE A 43 6.70 5.62 4.72
N ALA A 44 7.52 6.25 3.89
CA ALA A 44 8.75 6.90 4.34
C ALA A 44 8.45 8.02 5.34
N LEU A 45 7.47 8.89 5.05
CA LEU A 45 7.02 9.95 5.94
C LEU A 45 6.44 9.40 7.25
N GLN A 46 5.68 8.31 7.20
CA GLN A 46 5.16 7.67 8.41
C GLN A 46 6.25 7.11 9.33
N LEU A 47 7.42 6.76 8.78
CA LEU A 47 8.52 6.13 9.52
C LEU A 47 9.70 7.08 9.80
N GLU A 48 9.66 8.33 9.33
CA GLU A 48 10.82 9.26 9.36
C GLU A 48 11.36 9.52 10.78
N ASP A 49 10.47 9.57 11.78
CA ASP A 49 10.82 9.81 13.20
C ASP A 49 10.22 8.76 14.15
N GLU A 50 9.68 7.66 13.61
CA GLU A 50 9.05 6.59 14.38
C GLU A 50 9.98 5.38 14.50
N ASN A 51 9.84 4.60 15.57
CA ASN A 51 10.50 3.30 15.65
C ASN A 51 9.63 2.23 14.98
N PRO A 52 10.09 1.55 13.91
CA PRO A 52 9.31 0.50 13.24
C PRO A 52 8.82 -0.60 14.20
N ALA A 53 9.54 -0.85 15.31
CA ALA A 53 9.13 -1.81 16.33
C ALA A 53 7.79 -1.45 17.01
N ASP A 54 7.43 -0.16 17.07
CA ASP A 54 6.16 0.31 17.66
C ASP A 54 4.95 -0.12 16.81
N PHE A 55 5.17 -0.42 15.52
CA PHE A 55 4.19 -0.98 14.59
C PHE A 55 4.33 -2.51 14.41
N ASP A 56 5.11 -3.17 15.27
CA ASP A 56 5.53 -4.57 15.10
C ASP A 56 6.22 -4.82 13.74
N LEU A 57 7.03 -3.88 13.23
CA LEU A 57 7.81 -4.03 11.99
C LEU A 57 9.30 -4.25 12.29
N ILE A 58 9.99 -4.92 11.37
CA ILE A 58 11.47 -4.89 11.33
C ILE A 58 11.96 -3.54 10.81
N GLU A 59 13.25 -3.23 10.98
CA GLU A 59 13.85 -1.94 10.56
C GLU A 59 13.69 -1.64 9.05
N LYS A 60 13.71 -2.67 8.20
CA LYS A 60 13.60 -2.56 6.74
C LYS A 60 12.58 -3.55 6.20
N PRO A 61 11.29 -3.32 6.42
CA PRO A 61 10.25 -4.22 5.92
C PRO A 61 10.13 -4.09 4.40
N SER A 62 9.67 -5.15 3.74
CA SER A 62 9.23 -5.07 2.35
C SER A 62 7.77 -4.63 2.28
N VAL A 63 7.33 -4.05 1.16
CA VAL A 63 5.92 -3.74 0.91
C VAL A 63 5.34 -4.78 -0.03
N LEU A 64 4.21 -5.37 0.34
CA LEU A 64 3.44 -6.25 -0.53
C LEU A 64 2.07 -5.59 -0.79
N ALA A 65 1.87 -5.14 -2.02
CA ALA A 65 0.61 -4.57 -2.47
C ALA A 65 -0.21 -5.61 -3.24
N SER A 66 -1.42 -5.90 -2.76
CA SER A 66 -2.39 -6.73 -3.45
C SER A 66 -3.41 -5.84 -4.14
N PHE A 67 -3.54 -5.99 -5.46
CA PHE A 67 -4.44 -5.18 -6.28
C PHE A 67 -5.70 -5.96 -6.64
N GLU A 68 -6.86 -5.40 -6.32
CA GLU A 68 -8.15 -5.96 -6.71
C GLU A 68 -8.38 -5.78 -8.23
N ILE A 69 -8.75 -6.87 -8.88
CA ILE A 69 -9.06 -6.90 -10.32
C ILE A 69 -10.46 -7.50 -10.48
N GLU A 70 -11.29 -6.84 -11.28
CA GLU A 70 -12.59 -7.41 -11.66
C GLU A 70 -12.39 -8.63 -12.57
N PRO A 71 -13.03 -9.77 -12.27
CA PRO A 71 -12.91 -10.95 -13.11
C PRO A 71 -13.57 -10.70 -14.48
N SER A 72 -12.90 -11.12 -15.55
CA SER A 72 -13.53 -11.23 -16.87
C SER A 72 -13.92 -12.68 -17.12
N TYR A 73 -15.13 -12.89 -17.63
CA TYR A 73 -15.66 -14.20 -17.96
C TYR A 73 -15.66 -14.42 -19.47
N ALA A 74 -15.34 -15.64 -19.91
CA ALA A 74 -15.46 -16.02 -21.30
C ALA A 74 -16.93 -15.89 -21.76
N LYS A 75 -17.15 -15.23 -22.90
CA LYS A 75 -18.48 -15.20 -23.52
C LYS A 75 -18.74 -16.57 -24.14
N THR A 76 -19.76 -17.28 -23.65
CA THR A 76 -20.33 -18.50 -24.28
C THR A 76 -21.17 -18.15 -25.49
#